data_AF-A0A2E3D3V6-F1
#
_entry.id   AF-A0A2E3D3V6-F1
#
_cell.length_a   1.000
_cell.length_b   1.000
_cell.length_c   1.000
_cell.angle_alpha   90.00
_cell.angle_beta   90.00
_cell.angle_gamma   90.00
#
_symmetry.space_group_name_H-M   'P 1'
#
loop_
_entity.id
_entity.type
_entity.pdbx_description
1 polymer ?
#
loop_
_entity_poly.entity_id
_entity_poly.type
_entity_poly.pdbx_seq_one_letter_code
_entity_poly.pdbx_strand_id
1 'polypeptide(L)'
;MAAVAEQPVISATDRLTFTLFLALVLHLILLFGVYIGLPDKLPSVTSLEIILAQHHTEEEPEDADFLAQANQVGSGTEAESLKPTTDQLASFDDAVIRDVKPLPQEATQKPVQPTVATQLSTTGQTQQTTIKTPTSELDREVKISKEEMLANLNRQIEMASYEAALEAKRQAYAKRPKKRVLTSASTKRAADAAYLEAWRRKIEYLGNLNYPAEAKRKQIHGELRLLVAINSDGTLREMKILKSSGQRILDQAAMEIVKLASPFSTFPPEIKQDTDILEIIRTWRFGKGDFLSSF
;
A
#
# COMPACT_ATOMS: atom_id res chain seq x y z
N MET A 1 38.74 -14.92 -85.33
CA MET A 1 39.42 -14.50 -84.09
C MET A 1 38.50 -14.84 -82.94
N ALA A 2 38.83 -15.83 -82.12
CA ALA A 2 38.07 -16.18 -80.92
C ALA A 2 38.99 -15.96 -79.72
N ALA A 3 38.59 -15.06 -78.81
CA ALA A 3 39.30 -14.80 -77.57
C ALA A 3 39.00 -15.94 -76.58
N VAL A 4 40.04 -16.61 -76.12
CA VAL A 4 39.96 -17.64 -75.07
C VAL A 4 39.93 -16.91 -73.72
N ALA A 5 38.87 -17.13 -72.93
CA ALA A 5 38.74 -16.60 -71.58
C ALA A 5 39.62 -17.40 -70.61
N GLU A 6 40.49 -16.71 -69.87
CA GLU A 6 41.29 -17.33 -68.81
C GLU A 6 40.41 -17.69 -67.60
N GLN A 7 40.55 -18.94 -67.14
CA GLN A 7 39.85 -19.46 -65.97
C GLN A 7 40.52 -18.91 -64.69
N PRO A 8 39.77 -18.41 -63.69
CA PRO A 8 40.35 -17.87 -62.47
C PRO A 8 41.05 -18.98 -61.67
N VAL A 9 42.35 -18.81 -61.44
CA VAL A 9 43.17 -19.76 -60.69
C VAL A 9 43.03 -19.46 -59.20
N ILE A 10 42.30 -20.31 -58.47
CA ILE A 10 42.11 -20.15 -57.02
C ILE A 10 43.45 -20.38 -56.32
N SER A 11 43.98 -19.34 -55.68
CA SER A 11 45.26 -19.39 -54.98
C SER A 11 45.15 -20.13 -53.64
N ALA A 12 46.26 -20.62 -53.10
CA ALA A 12 46.30 -21.23 -51.76
C ALA A 12 45.86 -20.23 -50.68
N THR A 13 46.16 -18.95 -50.86
CA THR A 13 45.76 -17.86 -49.98
C THR A 13 44.25 -17.69 -49.94
N ASP A 14 43.56 -17.79 -51.09
CA ASP A 14 42.09 -17.68 -51.15
C ASP A 14 41.38 -18.82 -50.40
N ARG A 15 41.94 -20.04 -50.46
CA ARG A 15 41.40 -21.17 -49.69
C ARG A 15 41.61 -20.98 -48.19
N LEU A 16 42.76 -20.43 -47.80
CA LEU A 16 43.09 -20.16 -46.40
C LEU A 16 42.22 -19.03 -45.83
N THR A 17 42.06 -17.92 -46.53
CA THR A 17 41.20 -16.80 -46.08
C THR A 17 39.74 -17.21 -46.01
N PHE A 18 39.25 -17.98 -47.00
CA PHE A 18 37.87 -18.47 -47.00
C PHE A 18 37.60 -19.45 -45.85
N THR A 19 38.50 -20.39 -45.59
CA THR A 19 38.34 -21.34 -44.48
C THR A 19 38.44 -20.67 -43.12
N LEU A 20 39.32 -19.67 -42.95
CA LEU A 20 39.41 -18.87 -41.73
C LEU A 20 38.13 -18.06 -41.49
N PHE A 21 37.61 -17.42 -42.53
CA PHE A 21 36.35 -16.68 -42.46
C PHE A 21 35.18 -17.59 -42.08
N LEU A 22 35.08 -18.75 -42.74
CA LEU A 22 34.03 -19.74 -42.45
C LEU A 22 34.13 -20.24 -41.00
N ALA A 23 35.34 -20.54 -40.51
CA ALA A 23 35.57 -20.98 -39.14
C ALA A 23 35.17 -19.90 -38.11
N LEU A 24 35.44 -18.63 -38.40
CA LEU A 24 35.08 -17.52 -37.53
C LEU A 24 33.56 -17.32 -37.46
N VAL A 25 32.86 -17.40 -38.60
CA VAL A 25 31.39 -17.36 -38.64
C VAL A 25 30.78 -18.51 -37.82
N LEU A 26 31.33 -19.72 -37.96
CA LEU A 26 30.85 -20.90 -37.23
C LEU A 26 31.06 -20.73 -35.70
N HIS A 27 32.19 -20.16 -35.27
CA HIS A 27 32.43 -19.85 -33.85
C HIS A 27 31.48 -18.77 -33.32
N LEU A 28 31.18 -17.73 -34.10
CA LEU A 28 30.21 -16.71 -33.70
C LEU A 28 28.81 -17.30 -33.55
N ILE A 29 28.38 -18.15 -34.47
CA ILE A 29 27.09 -18.85 -34.35
C ILE A 29 27.05 -19.73 -33.11
N LEU A 30 28.15 -20.41 -32.76
CA LEU A 30 28.19 -21.26 -31.57
C LEU A 30 28.22 -20.43 -30.27
N LEU A 31 28.94 -19.30 -30.24
CA LEU A 31 29.00 -18.40 -29.09
C LEU A 31 27.68 -17.67 -28.83
N PHE A 32 26.99 -17.22 -29.88
CA PHE A 32 25.77 -16.42 -29.77
C PHE A 32 24.48 -17.22 -29.95
N GLY A 33 24.55 -18.40 -30.59
CA GLY A 33 23.41 -19.27 -30.85
C GLY A 33 23.07 -20.22 -29.71
N VAL A 34 24.00 -20.46 -28.77
CA VAL A 34 23.69 -21.17 -27.52
C VAL A 34 23.11 -20.17 -26.52
N TYR A 35 21.82 -19.90 -26.68
CA TYR A 35 21.04 -19.17 -25.67
C TYR A 35 20.85 -20.07 -24.45
N ILE A 36 21.71 -19.89 -23.43
CA ILE A 36 21.48 -20.49 -22.12
C ILE A 36 20.45 -19.62 -21.41
N GLY A 37 19.17 -19.96 -21.60
CA GLY A 37 18.12 -19.41 -20.75
C GLY A 37 18.38 -19.87 -19.32
N LEU A 38 18.67 -18.93 -18.42
CA LEU A 38 18.54 -19.24 -16.99
C LEU A 38 17.08 -19.65 -16.78
N PRO A 39 16.79 -20.77 -16.09
CA PRO A 39 15.43 -21.04 -15.70
C PRO A 39 14.94 -19.85 -14.88
N ASP A 40 13.83 -19.25 -15.30
CA ASP A 40 13.15 -18.22 -14.53
C ASP A 40 13.08 -18.70 -13.08
N LYS A 41 13.46 -17.82 -12.14
CA LYS A 41 13.29 -18.11 -10.72
C LYS A 41 11.86 -18.60 -10.54
N LEU A 42 11.69 -19.89 -10.23
CA LEU A 42 10.40 -20.43 -9.82
C LEU A 42 9.88 -19.46 -8.77
N PRO A 43 8.69 -18.84 -8.98
CA PRO A 43 8.10 -18.02 -7.93
C PRO A 43 8.09 -18.88 -6.68
N SER A 44 8.76 -18.40 -5.62
CA SER A 44 8.66 -19.02 -4.30
C SER A 44 7.18 -19.28 -4.09
N VAL A 45 6.76 -20.54 -3.89
CA VAL A 45 5.34 -20.93 -3.74
C VAL A 45 4.58 -19.80 -3.06
N THR A 46 3.94 -18.98 -3.87
CA THR A 46 3.27 -17.78 -3.40
C THR A 46 2.15 -18.36 -2.56
N SER A 47 2.20 -18.14 -1.25
CA SER A 47 1.09 -18.51 -0.38
C SER A 47 -0.15 -17.88 -1.00
N LEU A 48 -1.06 -18.72 -1.48
CA LEU A 48 -2.28 -18.26 -2.12
C LEU A 48 -3.10 -17.55 -1.06
N GLU A 49 -3.03 -16.22 -1.06
CA GLU A 49 -3.77 -15.39 -0.12
C GLU A 49 -5.17 -15.19 -0.67
N ILE A 50 -6.10 -15.98 -0.15
CA ILE A 50 -7.54 -15.87 -0.47
C ILE A 50 -8.18 -14.98 0.60
N ILE A 51 -8.77 -13.86 0.17
CA ILE A 51 -9.50 -12.94 1.04
C ILE A 51 -10.97 -13.35 1.08
N LEU A 52 -11.56 -13.32 2.27
CA LEU A 52 -12.98 -13.60 2.44
C LEU A 52 -13.81 -12.44 1.87
N ALA A 53 -14.57 -12.71 0.80
CA ALA A 53 -15.56 -11.76 0.31
C ALA A 53 -16.68 -11.59 1.36
N GLN A 54 -16.94 -10.35 1.76
CA GLN A 54 -18.05 -9.98 2.64
C GLN A 54 -19.36 -9.81 1.86
N HIS A 55 -19.27 -9.46 0.58
CA HIS A 55 -20.43 -9.25 -0.30
C HIS A 55 -20.21 -9.97 -1.63
N HIS A 56 -21.25 -10.63 -2.13
CA HIS A 56 -21.24 -11.29 -3.43
C HIS A 56 -21.85 -10.37 -4.50
N THR A 57 -21.21 -10.28 -5.65
CA THR A 57 -21.71 -9.61 -6.85
C THR A 57 -21.67 -10.58 -8.03
N GLU A 58 -22.67 -10.56 -8.91
CA GLU A 58 -22.72 -11.46 -10.08
C GLU A 58 -21.68 -11.07 -11.14
N GLU A 59 -21.32 -9.79 -11.21
CA GLU A 59 -20.37 -9.21 -12.15
C GLU A 59 -18.92 -9.45 -11.71
N GLU A 60 -18.10 -10.04 -12.58
CA GLU A 60 -16.68 -10.30 -12.34
C GLU A 60 -15.87 -9.00 -12.50
N PRO A 61 -15.07 -8.58 -11.50
CA PRO A 61 -14.23 -7.39 -11.61
C PRO A 61 -13.17 -7.57 -12.71
N GLU A 62 -13.02 -6.59 -13.61
CA GLU A 62 -12.01 -6.65 -14.67
C GLU A 62 -10.57 -6.67 -14.12
N ASP A 63 -10.32 -5.94 -13.02
CA ASP A 63 -9.03 -5.88 -12.32
C ASP A 63 -9.23 -6.18 -10.82
N ALA A 64 -8.81 -7.37 -10.36
CA ALA A 64 -8.89 -7.77 -8.96
C ALA A 64 -7.50 -7.80 -8.30
N ASP A 65 -7.36 -7.06 -7.20
CA ASP A 65 -6.11 -7.00 -6.42
C ASP A 65 -5.84 -8.28 -5.59
N PHE A 66 -6.90 -9.04 -5.28
CA PHE A 66 -6.83 -10.24 -4.44
C PHE A 66 -7.79 -11.32 -4.95
N LEU A 67 -7.42 -12.59 -4.71
CA LEU A 67 -8.30 -13.73 -4.98
C LEU A 67 -9.26 -13.94 -3.80
N ALA A 68 -10.52 -14.31 -4.09
CA ALA A 68 -11.57 -14.52 -3.10
C ALA A 68 -12.48 -15.68 -3.50
N GLN A 69 -13.27 -16.22 -2.56
CA GLN A 69 -14.23 -17.29 -2.89
C GLN A 69 -15.45 -16.82 -3.69
N ALA A 70 -15.65 -15.49 -3.80
CA ALA A 70 -16.77 -14.87 -4.51
C ALA A 70 -16.35 -13.50 -5.08
N ASN A 71 -16.97 -13.11 -6.18
CA ASN A 71 -16.77 -11.80 -6.80
C ASN A 71 -17.29 -10.69 -5.90
N GLN A 72 -16.46 -9.65 -5.69
CA GLN A 72 -16.81 -8.49 -4.88
C GLN A 72 -16.16 -7.23 -5.45
N VAL A 73 -16.93 -6.16 -5.58
CA VAL A 73 -16.41 -4.82 -5.92
C VAL A 73 -16.28 -3.99 -4.64
N GLY A 74 -15.10 -3.43 -4.39
CA GLY A 74 -14.86 -2.51 -3.27
C GLY A 74 -15.11 -1.06 -3.66
N SER A 75 -15.65 -0.25 -2.74
CA SER A 75 -15.85 1.20 -2.93
C SER A 75 -14.61 2.04 -2.56
N GLY A 76 -13.44 1.42 -2.38
CA GLY A 76 -12.22 2.09 -1.92
C GLY A 76 -11.64 3.06 -2.95
N THR A 77 -11.06 4.16 -2.48
CA THR A 77 -10.39 5.17 -3.33
C THR A 77 -8.88 5.25 -3.11
N GLU A 78 -8.33 4.32 -2.33
CA GLU A 78 -6.90 4.27 -2.03
C GLU A 78 -6.11 3.77 -3.24
N ALA A 79 -4.94 4.36 -3.46
CA ALA A 79 -4.11 4.05 -4.63
C ALA A 79 -3.26 2.77 -4.46
N GLU A 80 -3.23 2.19 -3.27
CA GLU A 80 -2.50 0.98 -2.93
C GLU A 80 -3.50 -0.08 -2.44
N SER A 81 -3.32 -1.33 -2.89
CA SER A 81 -4.19 -2.44 -2.55
C SER A 81 -4.07 -2.80 -1.08
N LEU A 82 -5.06 -2.38 -0.28
CA LEU A 82 -5.14 -2.67 1.14
C LEU A 82 -6.13 -3.81 1.40
N LYS A 83 -5.83 -4.65 2.38
CA LYS A 83 -6.74 -5.72 2.81
C LYS A 83 -8.06 -5.13 3.29
N PRO A 84 -9.21 -5.75 2.99
CA PRO A 84 -10.50 -5.31 3.53
C PRO A 84 -10.44 -5.27 5.05
N THR A 85 -10.69 -4.10 5.61
CA THR A 85 -10.86 -3.90 7.05
C THR A 85 -12.32 -3.61 7.31
N THR A 86 -12.79 -3.98 8.50
CA THR A 86 -14.08 -3.51 9.02
C THR A 86 -13.84 -2.33 9.96
N ASP A 87 -14.78 -1.40 9.99
CA ASP A 87 -14.88 -0.36 11.01
C ASP A 87 -15.61 -0.85 12.27
N GLN A 88 -16.18 -2.06 12.21
CA GLN A 88 -16.86 -2.72 13.31
C GLN A 88 -15.85 -3.50 14.16
N LEU A 89 -15.69 -3.10 15.42
CA LEU A 89 -14.93 -3.91 16.38
C LEU A 89 -15.70 -5.20 16.66
N ALA A 90 -15.04 -6.35 16.52
CA ALA A 90 -15.61 -7.61 16.94
C ALA A 90 -15.86 -7.57 18.46
N SER A 91 -17.03 -8.03 18.90
CA SER A 91 -17.31 -8.25 20.32
C SER A 91 -16.45 -9.43 20.80
N PHE A 92 -15.34 -9.13 21.47
CA PHE A 92 -14.59 -10.14 22.20
C PHE A 92 -15.16 -10.20 23.61
N ASP A 93 -15.66 -11.37 24.04
CA ASP A 93 -16.24 -11.56 25.37
C ASP A 93 -15.20 -11.64 26.51
N ASP A 94 -13.94 -11.23 26.26
CA ASP A 94 -12.85 -11.37 27.22
C ASP A 94 -12.10 -10.04 27.42
N ALA A 95 -12.25 -9.47 28.62
CA ALA A 95 -11.68 -8.18 29.02
C ALA A 95 -10.16 -8.25 29.35
N VAL A 96 -9.52 -9.40 29.18
CA VAL A 96 -8.11 -9.63 29.58
C VAL A 96 -7.32 -10.28 28.44
N ILE A 97 -6.37 -9.54 27.87
CA ILE A 97 -5.37 -10.11 26.95
C ILE A 97 -4.48 -11.06 27.76
N ARG A 98 -4.66 -12.38 27.59
CA ARG A 98 -3.78 -13.42 28.15
C ARG A 98 -2.83 -13.90 27.06
N ASP A 99 -1.54 -13.98 27.38
CA ASP A 99 -0.55 -14.62 26.50
C ASP A 99 -0.85 -16.12 26.42
N VAL A 100 -1.34 -16.58 25.27
CA VAL A 100 -1.78 -17.96 25.08
C VAL A 100 -0.57 -18.83 24.76
N LYS A 101 -0.07 -19.57 25.74
CA LYS A 101 0.78 -20.74 25.45
C LYS A 101 -0.12 -21.84 24.87
N PRO A 102 0.20 -22.42 23.70
CA PRO A 102 -0.63 -23.47 23.12
C PRO A 102 -0.62 -24.69 24.05
N LEU A 103 -1.76 -24.94 24.69
CA LEU A 103 -2.01 -26.17 25.44
C LEU A 103 -2.49 -27.25 24.46
N PRO A 104 -2.03 -28.50 24.59
CA PRO A 104 -2.47 -29.61 23.75
C PRO A 104 -3.99 -29.79 23.85
N GLN A 105 -4.63 -29.83 22.69
CA GLN A 105 -6.06 -30.01 22.53
C GLN A 105 -6.41 -31.47 22.83
N GLU A 106 -6.86 -31.77 24.05
CA GLU A 106 -7.46 -33.06 24.35
C GLU A 106 -8.83 -33.14 23.66
N ALA A 107 -8.88 -34.00 22.64
CA ALA A 107 -10.11 -34.41 22.00
C ALA A 107 -11.03 -35.10 23.00
N THR A 108 -12.14 -34.46 23.36
CA THR A 108 -13.35 -35.17 23.81
C THR A 108 -14.57 -34.58 23.11
N GLN A 109 -14.77 -35.02 21.87
CA GLN A 109 -16.10 -35.05 21.27
C GLN A 109 -16.93 -36.08 22.04
N LYS A 110 -18.03 -35.69 22.67
CA LYS A 110 -19.13 -36.60 22.97
C LYS A 110 -20.23 -36.37 21.94
N PRO A 111 -20.73 -37.42 21.24
CA PRO A 111 -21.75 -37.25 20.21
C PRO A 111 -23.09 -36.90 20.85
N VAL A 112 -23.77 -35.88 20.31
CA VAL A 112 -25.17 -35.60 20.60
C VAL A 112 -26.01 -36.59 19.80
N GLN A 113 -26.76 -37.47 20.49
CA GLN A 113 -27.70 -38.38 19.86
C GLN A 113 -29.09 -37.71 19.78
N PRO A 114 -29.77 -37.71 18.61
CA PRO A 114 -31.09 -37.11 18.48
C PRO A 114 -32.17 -38.11 18.94
N THR A 115 -33.03 -37.72 19.88
CA THR A 115 -34.24 -38.51 20.20
C THR A 115 -35.51 -37.65 20.08
N VAL A 116 -36.11 -37.79 18.89
CA VAL A 116 -37.53 -37.95 18.55
C VAL A 116 -38.58 -37.11 19.29
N ALA A 117 -39.29 -36.32 18.50
CA ALA A 117 -40.54 -35.66 18.81
C ALA A 117 -41.63 -36.63 19.31
N THR A 118 -42.25 -36.30 20.44
CA THR A 118 -43.57 -36.84 20.78
C THR A 118 -44.60 -35.74 20.54
N GLN A 119 -45.36 -35.91 19.46
CA GLN A 119 -46.60 -35.18 19.21
C GLN A 119 -47.65 -35.66 20.21
N LEU A 120 -48.33 -34.74 20.86
CA LEU A 120 -49.64 -34.99 21.48
C LEU A 120 -50.62 -33.94 20.94
N SER A 121 -51.51 -34.41 20.07
CA SER A 121 -52.73 -33.72 19.67
C SER A 121 -53.78 -33.86 20.77
N THR A 122 -54.48 -32.79 21.11
CA THR A 122 -55.78 -32.87 21.80
C THR A 122 -56.79 -31.96 21.13
N THR A 123 -57.73 -32.59 20.43
CA THR A 123 -59.07 -32.10 20.09
C THR A 123 -59.94 -32.10 21.35
N GLY A 124 -60.72 -31.04 21.59
CA GLY A 124 -61.83 -31.07 22.55
C GLY A 124 -62.10 -29.77 23.31
N GLN A 125 -63.36 -29.32 23.24
CA GLN A 125 -63.89 -28.09 23.83
C GLN A 125 -63.94 -28.07 25.37
N THR A 126 -63.76 -26.86 25.89
CA THR A 126 -64.40 -26.21 27.05
C THR A 126 -64.85 -27.07 28.23
N GLN A 127 -64.25 -26.82 29.40
CA GLN A 127 -64.99 -26.55 30.65
C GLN A 127 -64.22 -25.53 31.49
N GLN A 128 -64.86 -24.39 31.75
CA GLN A 128 -64.44 -23.42 32.78
C GLN A 128 -64.54 -24.10 34.15
N THR A 129 -63.41 -24.21 34.85
CA THR A 129 -63.42 -24.44 36.29
C THR A 129 -62.73 -23.27 36.96
N THR A 130 -63.53 -22.54 37.73
CA THR A 130 -63.13 -21.43 38.59
C THR A 130 -61.98 -21.84 39.49
N ILE A 131 -60.77 -21.38 39.20
CA ILE A 131 -59.69 -21.35 40.18
C ILE A 131 -59.76 -19.99 40.87
N LYS A 132 -60.05 -20.02 42.18
CA LYS A 132 -59.96 -18.87 43.07
C LYS A 132 -58.56 -18.27 42.96
N THR A 133 -58.48 -17.04 42.46
CA THR A 133 -57.29 -16.21 42.51
C THR A 133 -56.90 -16.01 43.97
N PRO A 134 -55.72 -16.46 44.44
CA PRO A 134 -55.09 -15.80 45.55
C PRO A 134 -54.62 -14.45 44.99
N THR A 135 -55.25 -13.38 45.47
CA THR A 135 -54.66 -12.05 45.44
C THR A 135 -53.30 -12.17 46.14
N SER A 136 -52.22 -12.27 45.36
CA SER A 136 -50.88 -12.00 45.84
C SER A 136 -50.59 -10.57 45.45
N GLU A 137 -50.39 -9.76 46.49
CA GLU A 137 -50.06 -8.35 46.47
C GLU A 137 -48.91 -8.04 45.50
N LEU A 138 -48.95 -6.80 45.01
CA LEU A 138 -47.78 -6.06 44.55
C LEU A 138 -46.61 -6.21 45.55
N ASP A 139 -45.40 -5.93 45.05
CA ASP A 139 -44.13 -5.88 45.78
C ASP A 139 -43.34 -7.19 45.86
N ARG A 140 -43.01 -7.74 44.68
CA ARG A 140 -41.64 -8.27 44.53
C ARG A 140 -40.68 -7.08 44.44
N GLU A 141 -40.31 -6.55 45.61
CA GLU A 141 -39.13 -5.71 45.72
C GLU A 141 -37.93 -6.55 45.29
N VAL A 142 -37.40 -6.27 44.10
CA VAL A 142 -36.20 -6.93 43.58
C VAL A 142 -35.08 -6.52 44.53
N LYS A 143 -34.73 -7.40 45.48
CA LYS A 143 -33.52 -7.26 46.28
C LYS A 143 -32.33 -7.51 45.37
N ILE A 144 -31.99 -6.51 44.55
CA ILE A 144 -30.73 -6.48 43.81
C ILE A 144 -29.65 -6.56 44.88
N SER A 145 -28.89 -7.66 44.89
CA SER A 145 -27.80 -7.81 45.85
C SER A 145 -26.78 -6.68 45.65
N LYS A 146 -26.13 -6.25 46.72
CA LYS A 146 -25.10 -5.21 46.63
C LYS A 146 -23.99 -5.62 45.65
N GLU A 147 -23.66 -6.92 45.59
CA GLU A 147 -22.80 -7.52 44.56
C GLU A 147 -23.30 -7.27 43.13
N GLU A 148 -24.57 -7.53 42.82
CA GLU A 148 -25.12 -7.31 41.46
C GLU A 148 -25.10 -5.83 41.08
N MET A 149 -25.38 -4.92 42.03
CA MET A 149 -25.29 -3.48 41.79
C MET A 149 -23.87 -3.03 41.46
N LEU A 150 -22.87 -3.55 42.19
CA LEU A 150 -21.45 -3.25 41.93
C LEU A 150 -20.97 -3.86 40.61
N ALA A 151 -21.38 -5.09 40.28
CA ALA A 151 -21.05 -5.71 39.00
C ALA A 151 -21.65 -4.93 37.81
N ASN A 152 -22.89 -4.46 37.93
CA ASN A 152 -23.53 -3.61 36.94
C ASN A 152 -22.85 -2.24 36.82
N LEU A 153 -22.39 -1.65 37.93
CA LEU A 153 -21.64 -0.40 37.91
C LEU A 153 -20.28 -0.57 37.22
N ASN A 154 -19.55 -1.65 37.52
CA ASN A 154 -18.28 -1.96 36.88
C ASN A 154 -18.45 -2.17 35.37
N ARG A 155 -19.49 -2.90 34.95
CA ARG A 155 -19.81 -3.08 33.53
C ARG A 155 -20.13 -1.74 32.85
N GLN A 156 -20.86 -0.85 33.53
CA GLN A 156 -21.14 0.49 33.01
C GLN A 156 -19.87 1.34 32.88
N ILE A 157 -18.97 1.30 33.87
CA ILE A 157 -17.68 1.99 33.83
C ILE A 157 -16.83 1.46 32.67
N GLU A 158 -16.78 0.15 32.50
CA GLU A 158 -16.07 -0.51 31.42
C GLU A 158 -16.61 -0.08 30.05
N MET A 159 -17.93 -0.15 29.83
CA MET A 159 -18.59 0.31 28.61
C MET A 159 -18.31 1.79 28.33
N ALA A 160 -18.44 2.66 29.34
CA ALA A 160 -18.14 4.08 29.21
C ALA A 160 -16.67 4.33 28.84
N SER A 161 -15.74 3.54 29.37
CA SER A 161 -14.32 3.64 29.03
C SER A 161 -14.05 3.23 27.58
N TYR A 162 -14.74 2.20 27.08
CA TYR A 162 -14.65 1.78 25.69
C TYR A 162 -15.22 2.82 24.73
N GLU A 163 -16.36 3.43 25.05
CA GLU A 163 -16.95 4.53 24.27
C GLU A 163 -16.01 5.73 24.22
N ALA A 164 -15.42 6.11 25.36
CA ALA A 164 -14.45 7.20 25.42
C ALA A 164 -13.21 6.91 24.56
N ALA A 165 -12.69 5.68 24.58
CA ALA A 165 -11.57 5.28 23.73
C ALA A 165 -11.93 5.31 22.23
N LEU A 166 -13.14 4.87 21.88
CA LEU A 166 -13.63 4.91 20.49
C LEU A 166 -13.77 6.34 19.99
N GLU A 167 -14.34 7.22 20.80
CA GLU A 167 -14.53 8.63 20.47
C GLU A 167 -13.17 9.33 20.32
N ALA A 168 -12.23 9.09 21.23
CA ALA A 168 -10.86 9.58 21.11
C ALA A 168 -10.20 9.12 19.80
N LYS A 169 -10.40 7.86 19.41
CA LYS A 169 -9.93 7.33 18.13
C LYS A 169 -10.59 8.05 16.96
N ARG A 170 -11.93 8.15 16.90
CA ARG A 170 -12.66 8.85 15.84
C ARG A 170 -12.19 10.29 15.66
N GLN A 171 -12.03 11.01 16.77
CA GLN A 171 -11.53 12.39 16.76
C GLN A 171 -10.09 12.46 16.23
N ALA A 172 -9.22 11.51 16.58
CA ALA A 172 -7.87 11.44 16.05
C ALA A 172 -7.84 11.18 14.53
N TYR A 173 -8.71 10.30 14.03
CA TYR A 173 -8.84 10.06 12.58
C TYR A 173 -9.39 11.29 11.84
N ALA A 174 -10.42 11.96 12.38
CA ALA A 174 -10.99 13.16 11.77
C ALA A 174 -10.01 14.34 11.71
N LYS A 175 -9.04 14.40 12.64
CA LYS A 175 -7.99 15.43 12.67
C LYS A 175 -6.76 15.09 11.83
N ARG A 176 -6.73 13.93 11.16
CA ARG A 176 -5.58 13.51 10.34
C ARG A 176 -5.48 14.39 9.09
N PRO A 177 -4.30 14.98 8.81
CA PRO A 177 -4.13 15.83 7.63
C PRO A 177 -4.26 15.00 6.35
N LYS A 178 -4.96 15.55 5.36
CA LYS A 178 -5.10 14.96 4.03
C LYS A 178 -3.78 15.10 3.28
N LYS A 179 -3.17 13.96 2.95
CA LYS A 179 -1.90 13.89 2.23
C LYS A 179 -2.15 13.54 0.78
N ARG A 180 -1.41 14.20 -0.13
CA ARG A 180 -1.44 13.86 -1.56
C ARG A 180 -0.04 13.82 -2.14
N VAL A 181 0.24 12.79 -2.93
CA VAL A 181 1.55 12.57 -3.54
C VAL A 181 1.54 13.03 -5.01
N LEU A 182 2.41 13.97 -5.33
CA LEU A 182 2.70 14.36 -6.70
C LEU A 182 3.99 13.68 -7.18
N THR A 183 3.81 12.82 -8.17
CA THR A 183 4.88 12.24 -8.98
C THR A 183 4.73 12.75 -10.41
N SER A 184 5.78 12.59 -11.20
CA SER A 184 5.79 12.89 -12.64
C SER A 184 4.66 12.15 -13.39
N ALA A 185 4.21 10.99 -12.87
CA ALA A 185 3.14 10.18 -13.46
C ALA A 185 1.72 10.51 -12.92
N SER A 186 1.59 11.05 -11.71
CA SER A 186 0.26 11.25 -11.06
C SER A 186 -0.38 12.63 -11.33
N THR A 187 0.28 13.51 -12.08
CA THR A 187 -0.20 14.88 -12.30
C THR A 187 -1.26 14.94 -13.41
N LYS A 188 -2.50 14.52 -13.10
CA LYS A 188 -3.63 14.57 -14.06
C LYS A 188 -4.36 15.92 -14.11
N ARG A 189 -4.26 16.76 -13.08
CA ARG A 189 -4.99 18.04 -12.99
C ARG A 189 -4.10 19.23 -13.39
N ALA A 190 -4.69 20.22 -14.07
CA ALA A 190 -3.99 21.42 -14.51
C ALA A 190 -3.36 22.23 -13.34
N ALA A 191 -4.08 22.36 -12.22
CA ALA A 191 -3.59 23.07 -11.04
C ALA A 191 -2.35 22.40 -10.43
N ASP A 192 -2.35 21.06 -10.37
CA ASP A 192 -1.21 20.28 -9.88
C ASP A 192 0.02 20.48 -10.77
N ALA A 193 -0.19 20.44 -12.10
CA ALA A 193 0.87 20.63 -13.07
C ALA A 193 1.50 22.02 -12.96
N ALA A 194 0.66 23.06 -12.86
CA ALA A 194 1.12 24.44 -12.71
C ALA A 194 1.92 24.63 -11.40
N TYR A 195 1.43 24.09 -10.29
CA TYR A 195 2.10 24.17 -9.00
C TYR A 195 3.46 23.45 -9.04
N LEU A 196 3.48 22.23 -9.58
CA LEU A 196 4.68 21.41 -9.67
C LEU A 196 5.74 22.03 -10.58
N GLU A 197 5.32 22.68 -11.67
CA GLU A 197 6.21 23.43 -12.56
C GLU A 197 6.81 24.66 -11.87
N ALA A 198 6.00 25.43 -11.13
CA ALA A 198 6.49 26.58 -10.36
C ALA A 198 7.50 26.13 -9.29
N TRP A 199 7.20 25.04 -8.59
CA TRP A 199 8.10 24.40 -7.63
C TRP A 199 9.42 23.98 -8.30
N ARG A 200 9.35 23.27 -9.43
CA ARG A 200 10.53 22.79 -10.18
C ARG A 200 11.42 23.95 -10.60
N ARG A 201 10.85 25.01 -11.19
CA ARG A 201 11.59 26.21 -11.60
C ARG A 201 12.33 26.86 -10.44
N LYS A 202 11.68 26.99 -9.28
CA LYS A 202 12.29 27.58 -8.09
C LYS A 202 13.48 26.75 -7.60
N ILE A 203 13.29 25.44 -7.53
CA ILE A 203 14.34 24.49 -7.13
C ILE A 203 15.53 24.53 -8.09
N GLU A 204 15.30 24.45 -9.39
CA GLU A 204 16.38 24.47 -10.38
C GLU A 204 17.13 25.81 -10.35
N TYR A 205 16.42 26.92 -10.25
CA TYR A 205 17.03 28.25 -10.14
C TYR A 205 17.96 28.34 -8.92
N LEU A 206 17.46 28.00 -7.73
CA LEU A 206 18.26 28.03 -6.51
C LEU A 206 19.37 26.97 -6.51
N GLY A 207 19.11 25.81 -7.08
CA GLY A 207 20.09 24.73 -7.15
C GLY A 207 21.25 25.04 -8.07
N ASN A 208 21.01 25.67 -9.22
CA ASN A 208 22.06 26.14 -10.12
C ASN A 208 22.92 27.23 -9.47
N LEU A 209 22.28 28.15 -8.74
CA LEU A 209 22.97 29.20 -8.01
C LEU A 209 23.83 28.64 -6.85
N ASN A 210 23.33 27.62 -6.16
CA ASN A 210 23.95 27.04 -4.96
C ASN A 210 24.61 25.68 -5.22
N TYR A 211 25.00 25.41 -6.46
CA TYR A 211 25.70 24.16 -6.78
C TYR A 211 27.06 24.15 -6.06
N PRO A 212 27.42 23.08 -5.30
CA PRO A 212 28.57 23.10 -4.40
C PRO A 212 29.89 23.40 -5.11
N ALA A 213 30.63 24.40 -4.64
CA ALA A 213 31.88 24.82 -5.27
C ALA A 213 32.91 23.68 -5.37
N GLU A 214 32.97 22.79 -4.37
CA GLU A 214 33.85 21.62 -4.43
C GLU A 214 33.38 20.60 -5.48
N ALA A 215 32.08 20.35 -5.60
CA ALA A 215 31.53 19.49 -6.63
C ALA A 215 31.81 20.05 -8.03
N LYS A 216 31.72 21.37 -8.22
CA LYS A 216 32.12 22.06 -9.47
C LYS A 216 33.59 21.83 -9.80
N ARG A 217 34.48 22.11 -8.84
CA ARG A 217 35.95 21.96 -9.05
C ARG A 217 36.35 20.52 -9.37
N LYS A 218 35.71 19.54 -8.71
CA LYS A 218 35.99 18.11 -8.88
C LYS A 218 35.13 17.43 -9.95
N GLN A 219 34.26 18.18 -10.63
CA GLN A 219 33.31 17.66 -11.63
C GLN A 219 32.50 16.46 -11.09
N ILE A 220 32.02 16.57 -9.85
CA ILE A 220 31.23 15.53 -9.19
C ILE A 220 29.81 15.63 -9.71
N HIS A 221 29.29 14.51 -10.23
CA HIS A 221 27.95 14.40 -10.79
C HIS A 221 27.23 13.22 -10.16
N GLY A 222 25.90 13.26 -10.21
CA GLY A 222 25.07 12.19 -9.65
C GLY A 222 23.59 12.51 -9.68
N GLU A 223 22.80 11.52 -9.31
CA GLU A 223 21.35 11.63 -9.23
C GLU A 223 20.87 11.17 -7.86
N LEU A 224 19.99 11.94 -7.23
CA LEU A 224 19.31 11.50 -6.01
C LEU A 224 17.80 11.62 -6.15
N ARG A 225 17.06 10.82 -5.40
CA ARG A 225 15.60 10.90 -5.33
C ARG A 225 15.21 11.49 -3.98
N LEU A 226 14.43 12.57 -4.01
CA LEU A 226 14.04 13.34 -2.83
C LEU A 226 12.53 13.39 -2.72
N LEU A 227 12.03 13.24 -1.49
CA LEU A 227 10.67 13.56 -1.10
C LEU A 227 10.69 14.91 -0.38
N VAL A 228 9.81 15.82 -0.79
CA VAL A 228 9.60 17.12 -0.14
C VAL A 228 8.11 17.25 0.19
N ALA A 229 7.79 17.32 1.48
CA ALA A 229 6.43 17.52 1.96
C ALA A 229 6.22 18.99 2.31
N ILE A 230 5.18 19.59 1.73
CA ILE A 230 4.86 21.01 1.85
C ILE A 230 3.47 21.13 2.49
N ASN A 231 3.29 22.05 3.43
CA ASN A 231 1.98 22.36 4.02
C ASN A 231 1.18 23.28 3.08
N SER A 232 -0.13 23.37 3.29
CA SER A 232 -1.01 24.21 2.46
C SER A 232 -0.68 25.70 2.42
N ASP A 233 0.04 26.21 3.43
CA ASP A 233 0.56 27.59 3.48
C ASP A 233 1.84 27.80 2.65
N GLY A 234 2.46 26.73 2.17
CA GLY A 234 3.73 26.73 1.44
C GLY A 234 4.96 26.43 2.31
N THR A 235 4.81 26.25 3.62
CA THR A 235 5.94 25.93 4.51
C THR A 235 6.45 24.51 4.29
N LEU A 236 7.77 24.31 4.42
CA LEU A 236 8.37 22.99 4.38
C LEU A 236 7.99 22.20 5.64
N ARG A 237 7.32 21.07 5.46
CA ARG A 237 6.92 20.17 6.55
C ARG A 237 7.99 19.12 6.84
N GLU A 238 8.42 18.44 5.79
CA GLU A 238 9.38 17.34 5.87
C GLU A 238 10.16 17.25 4.55
N MET A 239 11.37 16.72 4.63
CA MET A 239 12.15 16.35 3.45
C MET A 239 12.96 15.09 3.75
N LYS A 240 13.02 14.19 2.78
CA LYS A 240 13.69 12.89 2.95
C LYS A 240 14.36 12.44 1.66
N ILE A 241 15.62 12.03 1.76
CA ILE A 241 16.32 11.36 0.65
C ILE A 241 15.80 9.93 0.56
N LEU A 242 15.12 9.61 -0.53
CA LEU A 242 14.64 8.26 -0.82
C LEU A 242 15.72 7.39 -1.47
N LYS A 243 16.57 8.00 -2.30
CA LYS A 243 17.73 7.37 -2.92
C LYS A 243 18.88 8.36 -2.96
N SER A 244 19.99 8.01 -2.30
CA SER A 244 21.21 8.82 -2.28
C SER A 244 21.86 8.85 -3.68
N SER A 245 22.57 9.94 -3.97
CA SER A 245 23.45 10.05 -5.15
C SER A 245 24.73 9.23 -5.05
N GLY A 246 25.02 8.66 -3.87
CA GLY A 246 26.31 8.05 -3.56
C GLY A 246 27.39 9.08 -3.20
N GLN A 247 27.11 10.38 -3.32
CA GLN A 247 28.02 11.48 -3.00
C GLN A 247 27.40 12.37 -1.92
N ARG A 248 27.94 12.30 -0.71
CA ARG A 248 27.41 13.04 0.45
C ARG A 248 27.32 14.56 0.20
N ILE A 249 28.26 15.12 -0.57
CA ILE A 249 28.24 16.54 -0.94
C ILE A 249 27.01 16.93 -1.76
N LEU A 250 26.56 16.07 -2.69
CA LEU A 250 25.39 16.34 -3.52
C LEU A 250 24.10 16.16 -2.74
N ASP A 251 24.05 15.11 -1.90
CA ASP A 251 22.92 14.85 -1.01
C ASP A 251 22.69 16.02 -0.04
N GLN A 252 23.76 16.50 0.60
CA GLN A 252 23.70 17.65 1.49
C GLN A 252 23.31 18.93 0.75
N ALA A 253 23.85 19.15 -0.45
CA ALA A 253 23.51 20.31 -1.27
C ALA A 253 22.03 20.32 -1.64
N ALA A 254 21.48 19.20 -2.09
CA ALA A 254 20.05 19.09 -2.39
C ALA A 254 19.20 19.43 -1.17
N MET A 255 19.61 18.97 0.02
CA MET A 255 18.92 19.30 1.24
C MET A 255 18.97 20.80 1.58
N GLU A 256 20.13 21.43 1.42
CA GLU A 256 20.31 22.87 1.63
C GLU A 256 19.50 23.70 0.62
N ILE A 257 19.46 23.29 -0.64
CA ILE A 257 18.67 23.94 -1.69
C ILE A 257 17.18 23.94 -1.34
N VAL A 258 16.63 22.82 -0.85
CA VAL A 258 15.22 22.76 -0.41
C VAL A 258 14.97 23.72 0.75
N LYS A 259 15.88 23.77 1.73
CA LYS A 259 15.76 24.69 2.87
C LYS A 259 15.79 26.15 2.43
N LEU A 260 16.67 26.51 1.50
CA LEU A 260 16.76 27.85 0.91
C LEU A 260 15.54 28.19 0.05
N ALA A 261 14.92 27.18 -0.58
CA ALA A 261 13.72 27.36 -1.38
C ALA A 261 12.45 27.53 -0.55
N SER A 262 12.46 27.12 0.71
CA SER A 262 11.34 27.31 1.63
C SER A 262 11.25 28.78 2.09
N PRO A 263 10.04 29.36 2.19
CA PRO A 263 8.74 28.76 1.89
C PRO A 263 8.46 28.69 0.38
N PHE A 264 7.68 27.70 -0.03
CA PHE A 264 7.14 27.55 -1.38
C PHE A 264 5.85 28.34 -1.56
N SER A 265 5.31 28.36 -2.77
CA SER A 265 4.01 28.98 -3.04
C SER A 265 2.93 28.30 -2.22
N THR A 266 2.02 29.10 -1.65
CA THR A 266 0.78 28.61 -1.02
C THR A 266 -0.03 27.80 -2.02
N PHE A 267 -0.77 26.80 -1.55
CA PHE A 267 -1.56 25.95 -2.44
C PHE A 267 -2.68 26.75 -3.10
N PRO A 268 -2.88 26.60 -4.42
CA PRO A 268 -4.01 27.20 -5.09
C PRO A 268 -5.32 26.58 -4.54
N PRO A 269 -6.46 27.29 -4.62
CA PRO A 269 -7.71 26.86 -4.02
C PRO A 269 -8.14 25.44 -4.40
N GLU A 270 -7.84 24.99 -5.62
CA GLU A 270 -8.18 23.66 -6.13
C GLU A 270 -7.42 22.55 -5.41
N ILE A 271 -6.15 22.80 -5.05
CA ILE A 271 -5.33 21.86 -4.28
C ILE A 271 -5.69 21.92 -2.80
N LYS A 272 -5.96 23.13 -2.28
CA LYS A 272 -6.21 23.33 -0.85
C LYS A 272 -7.52 22.71 -0.35
N GLN A 273 -8.50 22.46 -1.23
CA GLN A 273 -9.80 21.87 -0.86
C GLN A 273 -9.69 20.44 -0.34
N ASP A 274 -8.82 19.63 -0.95
CA ASP A 274 -8.69 18.21 -0.67
C ASP A 274 -7.32 17.82 -0.09
N THR A 275 -6.39 18.78 0.03
CA THR A 275 -5.00 18.51 0.38
C THR A 275 -4.47 19.48 1.43
N ASP A 276 -4.09 18.96 2.59
CA ASP A 276 -3.39 19.71 3.64
C ASP A 276 -1.88 19.66 3.44
N ILE A 277 -1.37 18.54 2.95
CA ILE A 277 0.06 18.26 2.76
C ILE A 277 0.28 17.68 1.37
N LEU A 278 1.17 18.30 0.63
CA LEU A 278 1.59 17.85 -0.70
C LEU A 278 2.98 17.26 -0.62
N GLU A 279 3.12 15.98 -0.97
CA GLU A 279 4.39 15.26 -1.03
C GLU A 279 4.86 15.22 -2.48
N ILE A 280 5.94 15.93 -2.79
CA ILE A 280 6.55 15.96 -4.12
C ILE A 280 7.73 15.02 -4.11
N ILE A 281 7.68 13.99 -4.96
CA ILE A 281 8.76 13.02 -5.12
C ILE A 281 9.38 13.19 -6.50
N ARG A 282 10.65 13.58 -6.55
CA ARG A 282 11.37 13.85 -7.81
C ARG A 282 12.80 13.32 -7.78
N THR A 283 13.33 13.05 -8.96
CA THR A 283 14.75 12.73 -9.16
C THR A 283 15.48 13.99 -9.57
N TRP A 284 16.55 14.31 -8.83
CA TRP A 284 17.38 15.47 -9.05
C TRP A 284 18.70 15.02 -9.63
N ARG A 285 19.08 15.60 -10.77
CA ARG A 285 20.34 15.31 -11.45
C ARG A 285 21.27 16.50 -11.36
N PHE A 286 22.43 16.28 -10.74
CA PHE A 286 23.57 17.19 -10.77
C PHE A 286 24.42 16.83 -11.99
N GLY A 287 24.16 17.52 -13.10
CA GLY A 287 24.74 17.22 -14.41
C GLY A 287 26.01 18.02 -14.73
N LYS A 288 26.55 17.74 -15.92
CA LYS A 288 27.68 18.48 -16.51
C LYS A 288 27.25 19.94 -16.79
N GLY A 289 28.17 20.88 -16.60
CA GLY A 289 27.91 22.31 -16.78
C GLY A 289 27.23 22.98 -15.57
N ASP A 290 27.41 22.42 -14.37
CA ASP A 290 26.89 22.95 -13.10
C ASP A 290 25.37 23.11 -13.05
N PHE A 291 24.66 22.27 -13.83
CA PHE A 291 23.21 22.32 -13.94
C PHE A 291 22.54 21.26 -13.07
N LEU A 292 21.58 21.69 -12.27
CA LEU A 292 20.62 20.88 -11.55
C LEU A 292 19.32 20.81 -12.36
N SER A 293 18.84 19.60 -12.64
CA SER A 293 17.49 19.37 -13.15
C SER A 293 16.67 18.49 -12.23
N SER A 294 15.36 18.72 -12.18
CA SER A 294 14.42 17.90 -11.40
C SER A 294 13.34 17.32 -12.31
N PHE A 295 13.23 16.00 -12.37
CA PHE A 295 12.25 15.28 -13.22
C PHE A 295 11.58 14.10 -12.52
#